data_AF-A0A7X3HGB8-F1
#
_entry.id   AF-A0A7X3HGB8-F1
#
_cell.length_a   1.000
_cell.length_b   1.000
_cell.length_c   1.000
_cell.angle_alpha   90.00
_cell.angle_beta   90.00
_cell.angle_gamma   90.00
#
_symmetry.space_group_name_H-M   'P 1'
#
loop_
_entity.id
_entity.type
_entity.pdbx_description
1 polymer ?
#
loop_
_entity_poly.entity_id
_entity_poly.type
_entity_poly.pdbx_seq_one_letter_code
_entity_poly.pdbx_strand_id
1 'polypeptide(L)'
;HTLHKDRKTELKLDDHLTVGNEQHIQIGAGQFVEAGQEIHYYAGDKVVIDAGMELTASGGGSFLKLDPGGVTFSGATINLNSGGAAGEGSGARPILPGAVKPADKDKAGITLEALAKQRRVFLQASTGICEVCEAAKRAKEAK
;
A
#
# COMPACT_ATOMS: atom_id res chain seq x y z
N HIS A 1 -6.44 14.11 0.46
CA HIS A 1 -5.28 14.88 0.94
C HIS A 1 -4.64 15.54 -0.27
N THR A 2 -4.15 16.78 -0.14
CA THR A 2 -3.47 17.47 -1.23
C THR A 2 -2.02 17.70 -0.83
N LEU A 3 -1.11 17.37 -1.72
CA LEU A 3 0.33 17.58 -1.54
C LEU A 3 0.80 18.57 -2.60
N HIS A 4 1.68 19.48 -2.22
CA HIS A 4 2.23 20.49 -3.12
C HIS A 4 3.52 20.03 -3.80
N LYS A 5 4.08 18.89 -3.35
CA LYS A 5 5.33 18.29 -3.79
C LYS A 5 5.19 16.76 -3.75
N ASP A 6 6.31 16.05 -3.77
CA ASP A 6 6.38 14.59 -3.80
C ASP A 6 5.61 13.91 -2.66
N ARG A 7 4.89 12.83 -3.01
CA ARG A 7 4.52 11.77 -2.08
C ARG A 7 5.52 10.63 -2.24
N LYS A 8 6.21 10.24 -1.17
CA LYS A 8 7.13 9.09 -1.17
C LYS A 8 6.60 8.05 -0.20
N THR A 9 6.56 6.79 -0.62
CA THR A 9 6.07 5.67 0.18
C THR A 9 6.98 4.48 -0.06
N GLU A 10 7.51 3.90 1.02
CA GLU A 10 8.28 2.66 1.02
C GLU A 10 7.55 1.68 1.92
N LEU A 11 7.19 0.52 1.38
CA LEU A 11 6.61 -0.59 2.10
C LEU A 11 7.62 -1.74 2.05
N LYS A 12 7.99 -2.26 3.23
CA LYS A 12 8.97 -3.35 3.33
C LYS A 12 8.35 -4.74 3.20
N LEU A 13 7.04 -4.79 3.10
CA LEU A 13 6.19 -5.98 3.01
C LEU A 13 5.09 -5.72 1.97
N ASP A 14 4.02 -6.51 2.03
CA ASP A 14 2.94 -6.49 1.04
C ASP A 14 2.08 -5.22 1.11
N ASP A 15 1.73 -4.70 -0.07
CA ASP A 15 0.71 -3.66 -0.25
C ASP A 15 -0.58 -4.29 -0.77
N HIS A 16 -1.70 -3.96 -0.16
CA HIS A 16 -3.02 -4.44 -0.58
C HIS A 16 -3.95 -3.25 -0.80
N LEU A 17 -4.44 -3.13 -2.03
CA LEU A 17 -5.42 -2.13 -2.41
C LEU A 17 -6.69 -2.83 -2.91
N THR A 18 -7.82 -2.52 -2.28
CA THR A 18 -9.16 -2.88 -2.78
C THR A 18 -9.96 -1.61 -2.98
N VAL A 19 -10.46 -1.40 -4.20
CA VAL A 19 -11.33 -0.27 -4.54
C VAL A 19 -12.71 -0.82 -4.84
N GLY A 20 -13.73 -0.37 -4.08
CA GLY A 20 -15.07 -0.96 -4.14
C GLY A 20 -15.92 -0.54 -5.35
N ASN A 21 -15.47 0.45 -6.13
CA ASN A 21 -16.18 0.92 -7.32
C ASN A 21 -15.21 1.25 -8.46
N GLU A 22 -14.63 2.45 -8.47
CA GLU A 22 -13.77 2.92 -9.56
C GLU A 22 -12.44 3.47 -9.05
N GLN A 23 -11.37 3.22 -9.80
CA GLN A 23 -10.06 3.82 -9.57
C GLN A 23 -9.68 4.68 -10.78
N HIS A 24 -9.56 5.99 -10.56
CA HIS A 24 -9.07 6.93 -11.57
C HIS A 24 -7.61 7.28 -11.25
N ILE A 25 -6.71 7.03 -12.21
CA ILE A 25 -5.29 7.36 -12.09
C ILE A 25 -4.92 8.26 -13.27
N GLN A 26 -4.57 9.52 -12.98
CA GLN A 26 -4.04 10.45 -13.97
C GLN A 26 -2.63 10.87 -13.55
N ILE A 27 -1.67 10.66 -14.44
CA ILE A 27 -0.26 10.95 -14.20
C ILE A 27 0.22 11.90 -15.29
N GLY A 28 0.93 12.97 -14.90
CA GLY A 28 1.29 14.05 -15.83
C GLY A 28 2.48 13.75 -16.76
N ALA A 29 3.38 12.85 -16.38
CA ALA A 29 4.63 12.62 -17.10
C ALA A 29 4.87 11.16 -17.51
N GLY A 30 4.80 10.22 -16.56
CA GLY A 30 5.01 8.80 -16.87
C GLY A 30 4.69 7.88 -15.71
N GLN A 31 4.25 6.68 -16.03
CA GLN A 31 4.04 5.58 -15.10
C GLN A 31 5.12 4.52 -15.33
N PHE A 32 5.83 4.16 -14.27
CA PHE A 32 6.89 3.15 -14.29
C PHE A 32 6.51 2.05 -13.30
N VAL A 33 6.46 0.80 -13.77
CA VAL A 33 6.09 -0.36 -12.97
C VAL A 33 7.14 -1.45 -13.18
N GLU A 34 7.75 -1.91 -12.10
CA GLU A 34 8.70 -3.01 -12.10
C GLU A 34 8.22 -4.05 -11.07
N ALA A 35 8.22 -5.32 -11.46
CA ALA A 35 7.90 -6.43 -10.58
C ALA A 35 8.91 -7.56 -10.81
N GLY A 36 9.34 -8.22 -9.72
CA GLY A 36 10.37 -9.25 -9.80
C GLY A 36 9.91 -10.57 -10.43
N GLN A 37 8.60 -10.84 -10.48
CA GLN A 37 8.05 -12.09 -10.99
C GLN A 37 6.95 -11.88 -12.04
N GLU A 38 5.92 -11.09 -11.72
CA GLU A 38 4.74 -10.98 -12.56
C GLU A 38 4.07 -9.60 -12.43
N ILE A 39 3.57 -9.08 -13.55
CA ILE A 39 2.55 -8.03 -13.60
C ILE A 39 1.34 -8.65 -14.29
N HIS A 40 0.20 -8.73 -13.61
CA HIS A 40 -1.02 -9.31 -14.15
C HIS A 40 -2.15 -8.28 -14.19
N TYR A 41 -2.61 -7.96 -15.40
CA TYR A 41 -3.84 -7.20 -15.62
C TYR A 41 -4.98 -8.14 -16.00
N TYR A 42 -6.00 -8.21 -15.14
CA TYR A 42 -7.23 -8.93 -15.42
C TYR A 42 -8.39 -7.95 -15.51
N ALA A 43 -9.17 -8.04 -16.59
CA ALA A 43 -10.45 -7.39 -16.73
C ALA A 43 -11.47 -8.43 -17.18
N GLY A 44 -12.64 -8.47 -16.54
CA GLY A 44 -13.67 -9.45 -16.87
C GLY A 44 -14.31 -9.25 -18.25
N ASP A 45 -14.25 -8.03 -18.80
CA ASP A 45 -14.83 -7.67 -20.10
C ASP A 45 -13.76 -7.14 -21.07
N LYS A 46 -13.11 -6.02 -20.74
CA LYS A 46 -12.23 -5.31 -21.68
C LYS A 46 -11.01 -4.68 -21.01
N VAL A 47 -9.86 -4.79 -21.68
CA VAL A 47 -8.67 -3.97 -21.47
C VAL A 47 -8.43 -3.13 -22.72
N VAL A 48 -8.22 -1.82 -22.57
CA VAL A 48 -7.82 -0.92 -23.67
C VAL A 48 -6.51 -0.26 -23.27
N ILE A 49 -5.52 -0.31 -24.18
CA ILE A 49 -4.22 0.36 -24.01
C ILE A 49 -4.01 1.22 -25.24
N ASP A 50 -4.16 2.53 -25.06
CA ASP A 50 -3.96 3.51 -26.12
C ASP A 50 -2.56 4.11 -26.01
N ALA A 51 -1.76 3.93 -27.05
CA ALA A 51 -0.44 4.54 -27.18
C ALA A 51 -0.44 5.47 -28.40
N GLY A 52 -0.03 6.72 -28.19
CA GLY A 52 -0.05 7.74 -29.25
C GLY A 52 1.05 7.54 -30.30
N MET A 53 2.28 7.23 -29.87
CA MET A 53 3.44 7.09 -30.76
C MET A 53 3.88 5.65 -30.92
N GLU A 54 3.95 4.89 -29.83
CA GLU A 54 4.45 3.52 -29.89
C GLU A 54 3.88 2.65 -28.77
N LEU A 55 3.45 1.44 -29.12
CA LEU A 55 3.24 0.35 -28.17
C LEU A 55 4.24 -0.76 -28.50
N THR A 56 5.07 -1.16 -27.54
CA THR A 56 6.04 -2.25 -27.74
C THR A 56 5.91 -3.29 -26.62
N ALA A 57 5.92 -4.55 -26.99
CA ALA A 57 6.01 -5.69 -26.07
C ALA A 57 7.16 -6.60 -26.52
N SER A 58 8.04 -7.00 -25.61
CA SER A 58 9.22 -7.80 -25.94
C SER A 58 9.51 -8.86 -24.88
N GLY A 59 10.12 -9.97 -25.29
CA GLY A 59 10.44 -11.10 -24.43
C GLY A 59 10.98 -12.29 -25.21
N GLY A 60 11.83 -13.10 -24.58
CA GLY A 60 12.38 -14.31 -25.21
C GLY A 60 13.12 -14.07 -26.54
N GLY A 61 13.73 -12.89 -26.71
CA GLY A 61 14.39 -12.50 -27.96
C GLY A 61 13.45 -12.10 -29.11
N SER A 62 12.14 -11.99 -28.84
CA SER A 62 11.11 -11.58 -29.81
C SER A 62 10.45 -10.27 -29.36
N PHE A 63 9.81 -9.55 -30.30
CA PHE A 63 9.02 -8.37 -29.99
C PHE A 63 7.82 -8.17 -30.94
N LEU A 64 6.84 -7.45 -30.42
CA LEU A 64 5.74 -6.81 -31.13
C LEU A 64 5.90 -5.30 -30.98
N LYS A 65 5.68 -4.55 -32.05
CA LYS A 65 5.65 -3.09 -32.02
C LYS A 65 4.51 -2.54 -32.87
N LEU A 66 3.81 -1.52 -32.37
CA LEU A 66 2.85 -0.70 -33.10
C LEU A 66 3.36 0.74 -33.09
N ASP A 67 3.51 1.34 -34.27
CA ASP A 67 3.99 2.71 -34.45
C ASP A 67 3.35 3.32 -35.72
N PRO A 68 3.67 4.57 -36.13
CA PRO A 68 3.12 5.17 -37.34
C PRO A 68 3.44 4.41 -38.64
N GLY A 69 4.44 3.52 -38.64
CA GLY A 69 4.76 2.63 -39.75
C GLY A 69 3.88 1.38 -39.81
N GLY A 70 3.08 1.11 -38.78
CA GLY A 70 2.13 0.00 -38.71
C GLY A 70 2.44 -0.99 -37.59
N VAL A 71 2.12 -2.26 -37.83
CA VAL A 71 2.35 -3.36 -36.87
C VAL A 71 3.54 -4.20 -37.33
N THR A 72 4.52 -4.37 -36.45
CA THR A 72 5.73 -5.17 -36.69
C THR A 72 5.81 -6.31 -35.69
N PHE A 73 6.12 -7.51 -36.19
CA PHE A 73 6.43 -8.69 -35.39
C PHE A 73 7.85 -9.17 -35.76
N SER A 74 8.67 -9.50 -34.76
CA SER A 74 10.02 -10.01 -34.99
C SER A 74 10.37 -11.09 -33.96
N GLY A 75 10.93 -12.21 -34.42
CA GLY A 75 11.28 -13.36 -33.58
C GLY A 75 11.65 -14.57 -34.44
N ALA A 76 12.22 -15.61 -33.82
CA ALA A 76 12.63 -16.83 -34.52
C ALA A 76 11.45 -17.62 -35.10
N THR A 77 10.27 -17.54 -34.48
CA THR A 77 9.04 -18.16 -34.95
C THR A 77 7.86 -17.27 -34.59
N ILE A 78 7.00 -16.98 -35.57
CA ILE A 78 5.78 -16.19 -35.41
C ILE A 78 4.61 -17.08 -35.83
N ASN A 79 3.79 -17.49 -34.86
CA ASN A 79 2.63 -18.34 -35.09
C ASN A 79 1.37 -17.47 -35.18
N LEU A 80 0.75 -17.41 -36.36
CA LEU A 80 -0.50 -16.68 -36.59
C LEU A 80 -1.60 -17.68 -36.94
N ASN A 81 -2.64 -17.76 -36.11
CA ASN A 81 -3.75 -18.72 -36.25
C ASN A 81 -3.33 -20.21 -36.19
N SER A 82 -2.14 -20.53 -35.69
CA SER A 82 -1.57 -21.89 -35.71
C SER A 82 -1.78 -22.69 -34.41
N GLY A 83 -2.64 -22.24 -33.49
CA GLY A 83 -2.82 -22.85 -32.18
C GLY A 83 -1.71 -22.54 -31.18
N GLY A 84 -2.04 -22.65 -29.89
CA GLY A 84 -1.17 -22.34 -28.74
C GLY A 84 -1.99 -22.26 -27.45
N ALA A 85 -1.31 -22.25 -26.30
CA ALA A 85 -1.94 -22.00 -25.00
C ALA A 85 -1.54 -20.60 -24.50
N ALA A 86 -2.50 -19.84 -23.99
CA ALA A 86 -2.20 -18.58 -23.30
C ALA A 86 -1.45 -18.86 -22.00
N GLY A 87 -0.62 -17.90 -21.57
CA GLY A 87 -0.11 -17.91 -20.20
C GLY A 87 -1.24 -17.74 -19.19
N GLU A 88 -1.10 -18.38 -18.03
CA GLU A 88 -1.98 -18.17 -16.88
C GLU A 88 -1.31 -17.23 -15.89
N GLY A 89 -2.05 -16.20 -15.45
CA GLY A 89 -1.58 -15.29 -14.41
C GLY A 89 -2.13 -15.64 -13.03
N SER A 90 -1.42 -15.26 -11.97
CA SER A 90 -1.76 -15.61 -10.57
C SER A 90 -3.10 -15.02 -10.08
N GLY A 91 -3.40 -13.80 -10.55
CA GLY A 91 -4.65 -13.09 -10.33
C GLY A 91 -4.61 -12.18 -9.11
N ALA A 92 -5.42 -11.12 -9.10
CA ALA A 92 -5.46 -10.18 -7.98
C ALA A 92 -6.18 -10.80 -6.77
N ARG A 93 -5.50 -10.88 -5.62
CA ARG A 93 -6.03 -11.43 -4.35
C ARG A 93 -5.64 -10.54 -3.15
N PRO A 94 -6.11 -9.29 -3.08
CA PRO A 94 -5.76 -8.39 -1.97
C PRO A 94 -6.38 -8.88 -0.65
N ILE A 95 -5.64 -8.72 0.45
CA ILE A 95 -6.16 -8.95 1.80
C ILE A 95 -6.93 -7.71 2.23
N LEU A 96 -8.19 -7.89 2.66
CA LEU A 96 -9.00 -6.79 3.17
C LEU A 96 -8.51 -6.34 4.55
N PRO A 97 -8.56 -5.02 4.84
CA PRO A 97 -8.39 -4.54 6.21
C PRO A 97 -9.38 -5.24 7.15
N GLY A 98 -8.90 -5.73 8.28
CA GLY A 98 -9.78 -6.30 9.30
C GLY A 98 -10.79 -5.29 9.85
N ALA A 99 -11.80 -5.77 10.56
CA ALA A 99 -12.78 -4.89 11.21
C ALA A 99 -12.06 -3.91 12.15
N VAL A 100 -12.18 -2.61 11.85
CA VAL A 100 -11.66 -1.56 12.73
C VAL A 100 -12.44 -1.62 14.05
N LYS A 101 -11.72 -1.72 15.17
CA LYS A 101 -12.37 -1.58 16.49
C LYS A 101 -12.77 -0.12 16.67
N PRO A 102 -13.92 0.16 17.29
CA PRO A 102 -14.32 1.52 17.60
C PRO A 102 -13.23 2.20 18.45
N ALA A 103 -12.71 3.33 17.99
CA ALA A 103 -11.62 4.05 18.65
C ALA A 103 -12.00 4.57 20.05
N ASP A 104 -13.29 4.83 20.26
CA ASP A 104 -13.93 5.21 21.54
C ASP A 104 -13.92 4.09 22.59
N LYS A 105 -13.73 2.83 22.19
CA LYS A 105 -13.50 1.70 23.10
C LYS A 105 -12.02 1.47 23.42
N ASP A 106 -11.13 2.23 22.81
CA ASP A 106 -9.72 2.16 23.15
C ASP A 106 -9.46 2.91 24.46
N LYS A 107 -8.46 2.45 25.23
CA LYS A 107 -8.09 3.14 26.45
C LYS A 107 -7.35 4.41 26.07
N ALA A 108 -7.91 5.56 26.43
CA ALA A 108 -7.22 6.82 26.29
C ALA A 108 -5.82 6.73 26.92
N GLY A 109 -4.80 7.15 26.17
CA GLY A 109 -3.45 7.32 26.71
C GLY A 109 -3.44 8.35 27.85
N ILE A 110 -2.39 8.32 28.66
CA ILE A 110 -2.19 9.31 29.72
C ILE A 110 -2.01 10.68 29.04
N THR A 111 -2.78 11.69 29.45
CA THR A 111 -2.66 13.04 28.90
C THR A 111 -1.27 13.62 29.21
N LEU A 112 -0.74 14.44 28.30
CA LEU A 112 0.55 15.12 28.49
C LEU A 112 0.59 15.91 29.81
N GLU A 113 -0.52 16.52 30.19
CA GLU A 113 -0.64 17.25 31.46
C GLU A 113 -0.55 16.32 32.68
N ALA A 114 -1.22 15.17 32.65
CA ALA A 114 -1.12 14.18 33.71
C ALA A 114 0.31 13.63 33.84
N LEU A 115 0.98 13.38 32.70
CA LEU A 115 2.36 12.91 32.67
C LEU A 115 3.34 13.97 33.21
N ALA A 116 3.13 15.25 32.87
CA ALA A 116 3.92 16.37 33.38
C ALA A 116 3.74 16.55 34.91
N LYS A 117 2.50 16.44 35.41
CA LYS A 117 2.20 16.50 36.84
C LYS A 117 2.82 15.33 37.60
N GLN A 118 2.70 14.11 37.07
CA GLN A 118 3.32 12.92 37.64
C GLN A 118 4.85 13.05 37.72
N ARG A 119 5.49 13.53 36.64
CA ARG A 119 6.94 13.76 36.60
C ARG A 119 7.40 14.79 37.64
N ARG A 120 6.68 15.91 37.79
CA ARG A 120 7.01 16.95 38.78
C ARG A 120 6.97 16.38 40.20
N VAL A 121 5.91 15.65 40.51
CA VAL A 121 5.69 15.07 41.84
C VAL A 121 6.73 13.97 42.14
N PHE A 122 7.15 13.19 41.14
CA PHE A 122 8.23 12.21 41.29
C PHE A 122 9.58 12.87 41.58
N LEU A 123 9.92 13.96 40.89
CA LEU A 123 11.17 14.70 41.13
C LEU A 123 11.21 15.38 42.51
N GLN A 124 10.05 15.64 43.11
CA GLN A 124 9.93 16.22 44.45
C GLN A 124 9.94 15.15 45.56
N ALA A 125 9.86 13.87 45.21
CA ALA A 125 9.88 12.78 46.19
C ALA A 125 11.30 12.50 46.69
N SER A 126 11.52 12.61 48.00
CA SER A 126 12.81 12.34 48.63
C SER A 126 13.15 10.85 48.79
N THR A 127 12.13 9.98 48.79
CA THR A 127 12.24 8.53 49.05
C THR A 127 11.94 7.66 47.81
N GLY A 128 11.79 8.27 46.63
CA GLY A 128 11.46 7.56 45.37
C GLY A 128 9.98 7.17 45.23
N ILE A 129 9.14 7.44 46.23
CA ILE A 129 7.68 7.30 46.17
C ILE A 129 7.09 8.65 46.56
N CYS A 130 6.17 9.18 45.76
CA CYS A 130 5.54 10.44 46.10
C CYS A 130 4.39 10.27 47.10
N GLU A 131 4.09 11.34 47.84
CA GLU A 131 3.06 11.38 48.89
C GLU A 131 1.67 10.96 48.37
N VAL A 132 1.35 11.30 47.11
CA VAL A 132 0.09 10.91 46.46
C VAL A 132 0.03 9.40 46.21
N CYS A 133 1.15 8.78 45.84
CA CYS A 133 1.23 7.32 45.65
C CYS A 133 1.16 6.58 46.99
N GLU A 134 1.75 7.11 48.06
CA GLU A 134 1.62 6.53 49.41
C GLU A 134 0.17 6.62 49.92
N ALA A 135 -0.48 7.77 49.74
CA ALA A 135 -1.89 7.95 50.10
C ALA A 135 -2.82 7.02 49.30
N ALA A 136 -2.59 6.87 47.99
CA ALA A 136 -3.36 5.97 47.15
C ALA A 136 -3.16 4.49 47.53
N LYS A 137 -1.94 4.09 47.94
CA LYS A 137 -1.64 2.74 48.42
C LYS A 137 -2.38 2.45 49.72
N ARG A 138 -2.31 3.36 50.70
CA ARG A 138 -3.05 3.25 51.97
C ARG A 138 -4.58 3.19 51.75
N ALA A 139 -5.12 3.96 50.81
CA ALA A 139 -6.55 3.95 50.49
C ALA A 139 -7.02 2.65 49.81
N LYS A 140 -6.15 1.97 49.07
CA LYS A 140 -6.43 0.63 48.51
C LYS A 140 -6.34 -0.49 49.55
N GLU A 141 -5.44 -0.35 50.52
CA GLU A 141 -5.24 -1.33 51.61
C GLU A 141 -6.33 -1.22 52.70
N ALA A 142 -6.99 -0.06 52.81
CA ALA A 142 -8.11 0.18 53.73
C ALA A 142 -9.48 -0.26 53.19
N LYS A 143 -9.52 -0.93 52.04
CA LYS A 143 -10.73 -1.42 51.36
C LYS A 143 -10.70 -2.93 51.22
#